data_AF-A0A5R9M5H4-F1
#
_entry.id   AF-A0A5R9M5H4-F1
#
_cell.length_a   1.000
_cell.length_b   1.000
_cell.length_c   1.000
_cell.angle_alpha   90.00
_cell.angle_beta   90.00
_cell.angle_gamma   90.00
#
_symmetry.space_group_name_H-M   'P 1'
#
loop_
_entity.id
_entity.type
_entity.pdbx_description
1 polymer ?
#
loop_
_entity_poly.entity_id
_entity_poly.type
_entity_poly.pdbx_seq_one_letter_code
_entity_poly.pdbx_strand_id
1 'polypeptide(L)'
;MNTLHRIAALVDACLLPACRSERLPDWIRLGLDRGMPGVVAYASSPDASRRITDALHERLPDGLTGRPGGAPSPRANDSGTGGSGSSAAAELVGLGANFHLGVRPALRADETRVFVTDLQAHGVAAALGPFTGEGPLRPFAEGAAAGVRAITAGRTPVPGGDGLPATLSGQAVTGVLRGDLGYGGVVVSDTLDAPSIVNGWGVPGAAVLAWIAGVDLVQLGPACGAGVREAIHTAAAPAVADGDLAPARLEEAAERVARLRRWASEPRMPAPTAAEQAAASSSTPVSAHASATRR
;
A
#
# COMPACT_ATOMS: atom_id res chain seq x y z
N MET A 1 -16.56 -12.51 -24.29
CA MET A 1 -15.15 -12.43 -23.85
C MET A 1 -14.78 -13.78 -23.25
N ASN A 2 -13.75 -14.46 -23.76
CA ASN A 2 -13.36 -15.81 -23.33
C ASN A 2 -12.95 -15.79 -21.83
N THR A 3 -13.37 -16.76 -21.03
CA THR A 3 -13.07 -16.88 -19.58
C THR A 3 -11.58 -16.70 -19.27
N LEU A 4 -10.69 -17.26 -20.10
CA LEU A 4 -9.23 -17.09 -19.95
C LEU A 4 -8.78 -15.64 -20.14
N HIS A 5 -9.38 -14.92 -21.11
CA HIS A 5 -9.08 -13.52 -21.32
C HIS A 5 -9.57 -12.65 -20.15
N ARG A 6 -10.70 -13.01 -19.53
CA ARG A 6 -11.21 -12.33 -18.33
C ARG A 6 -10.26 -12.52 -17.14
N ILE A 7 -9.82 -13.74 -16.88
CA ILE A 7 -8.88 -14.04 -15.78
C ILE A 7 -7.57 -13.27 -15.99
N ALA A 8 -7.01 -13.27 -17.21
CA ALA A 8 -5.80 -12.52 -17.51
C ALA A 8 -5.97 -11.01 -17.22
N ALA A 9 -7.09 -10.41 -17.63
CA ALA A 9 -7.35 -9.00 -17.34
C ALA A 9 -7.44 -8.72 -15.82
N LEU A 10 -8.06 -9.62 -15.06
CA LEU A 10 -8.15 -9.50 -13.60
C LEU A 10 -6.79 -9.64 -12.91
N VAL A 11 -5.98 -10.60 -13.36
CA VAL A 11 -4.60 -10.76 -12.89
C VAL A 11 -3.81 -9.48 -13.13
N ASP A 12 -3.82 -8.94 -14.35
CA ASP A 12 -3.10 -7.70 -14.68
C ASP A 12 -3.58 -6.53 -13.80
N ALA A 13 -4.89 -6.39 -13.57
CA ALA A 13 -5.45 -5.36 -12.71
C ALA A 13 -4.99 -5.41 -11.24
N CYS A 14 -4.40 -6.53 -10.81
CA CYS A 14 -3.95 -6.75 -9.44
C CYS A 14 -2.41 -6.75 -9.29
N LEU A 15 -1.65 -6.37 -10.32
CA LEU A 15 -0.18 -6.35 -10.28
C LEU A 15 0.38 -4.93 -10.25
N LEU A 16 1.28 -4.64 -9.30
CA LEU A 16 1.96 -3.36 -9.15
C LEU A 16 3.49 -3.53 -9.27
N PRO A 17 4.07 -3.35 -10.47
CA PRO A 17 5.49 -3.58 -10.68
C PRO A 17 6.38 -2.42 -10.24
N ALA A 18 7.56 -2.77 -9.71
CA ALA A 18 8.64 -1.85 -9.44
C ALA A 18 9.36 -1.44 -10.74
N CYS A 19 9.62 -0.15 -10.88
CA CYS A 19 10.44 0.42 -11.94
C CYS A 19 11.69 1.06 -11.34
N ARG A 20 12.87 0.59 -11.76
CA ARG A 20 14.18 1.17 -11.40
C ARG A 20 14.78 2.04 -12.49
N SER A 21 14.40 1.79 -13.74
CA SER A 21 14.90 2.50 -14.89
C SER A 21 14.25 3.87 -15.01
N GLU A 22 14.97 4.83 -15.60
CA GLU A 22 14.45 6.17 -15.86
C GLU A 22 13.33 6.20 -16.92
N ARG A 23 13.11 5.07 -17.60
CA ARG A 23 12.01 4.83 -18.54
C ARG A 23 11.27 3.56 -18.16
N LEU A 24 9.97 3.51 -18.43
CA LEU A 24 9.18 2.30 -18.24
C LEU A 24 9.67 1.18 -19.19
N PRO A 25 10.09 0.02 -18.67
CA PRO A 25 10.40 -1.16 -19.48
C PRO A 25 9.21 -1.61 -20.33
N ASP A 26 9.48 -2.25 -21.47
CA ASP A 26 8.44 -2.66 -22.42
C ASP A 26 7.39 -3.59 -21.80
N TRP A 27 7.79 -4.50 -20.92
CA TRP A 27 6.86 -5.40 -20.25
C TRP A 27 5.93 -4.66 -19.27
N ILE A 28 6.41 -3.59 -18.62
CA ILE A 28 5.58 -2.73 -17.77
C ILE A 28 4.61 -1.95 -18.66
N ARG A 29 5.09 -1.34 -19.75
CA ARG A 29 4.25 -0.61 -20.71
C ARG A 29 3.13 -1.50 -21.27
N LEU A 30 3.47 -2.72 -21.67
CA LEU A 30 2.51 -3.71 -22.15
C LEU A 30 1.49 -4.05 -21.06
N GLY A 31 1.91 -4.31 -19.83
CA GLY A 31 0.95 -4.63 -18.77
C GLY A 31 0.06 -3.44 -18.39
N LEU A 32 0.55 -2.19 -18.46
CA LEU A 32 -0.29 -0.99 -18.27
C LEU A 32 -1.38 -0.93 -19.33
N ASP A 33 -1.04 -1.22 -20.59
CA ASP A 33 -2.02 -1.31 -21.69
C ASP A 33 -3.01 -2.48 -21.51
N ARG A 34 -2.67 -3.45 -20.65
CA ARG A 34 -3.50 -4.62 -20.30
C ARG A 34 -4.24 -4.46 -18.97
N GLY A 35 -4.12 -3.31 -18.31
CA GLY A 35 -4.90 -2.98 -17.12
C GLY A 35 -4.12 -2.96 -15.80
N MET A 36 -2.78 -3.11 -15.81
CA MET A 36 -1.99 -2.86 -14.60
C MET A 36 -2.28 -1.45 -14.07
N PRO A 37 -2.56 -1.30 -12.76
CA PRO A 37 -3.06 -0.05 -12.19
C PRO A 37 -1.98 1.02 -12.03
N GLY A 38 -0.69 0.69 -12.17
CA GLY A 38 0.38 1.65 -11.92
C GLY A 38 1.76 1.02 -11.78
N VAL A 39 2.69 1.75 -11.15
CA VAL A 39 4.06 1.32 -10.90
C VAL A 39 4.57 1.80 -9.53
N VAL A 40 5.51 1.08 -8.94
CA VAL A 40 6.30 1.55 -7.79
C VAL A 40 7.63 2.10 -8.26
N ALA A 41 7.89 3.37 -7.99
CA ALA A 41 9.08 4.05 -8.43
C ALA A 41 10.25 3.79 -7.45
N TYR A 42 11.13 2.86 -7.81
CA TYR A 42 12.35 2.50 -7.08
C TYR A 42 13.56 3.25 -7.62
N ALA A 43 13.57 4.57 -7.46
CA ALA A 43 14.64 5.44 -7.93
C ALA A 43 15.57 5.91 -6.80
N SER A 44 16.85 6.08 -7.12
CA SER A 44 17.87 6.62 -6.20
C SER A 44 17.83 8.13 -6.03
N SER A 45 17.06 8.85 -6.86
CA SER A 45 16.95 10.31 -6.79
C SER A 45 15.51 10.82 -6.95
N PRO A 46 15.19 12.01 -6.41
CA PRO A 46 13.94 12.73 -6.66
C PRO A 46 13.58 12.91 -8.14
N ASP A 47 14.56 13.23 -8.99
CA ASP A 47 14.30 13.55 -10.40
C ASP A 47 14.08 12.30 -11.26
N ALA A 48 14.79 11.21 -10.97
CA ALA A 48 14.45 9.91 -11.56
C ALA A 48 13.05 9.45 -11.10
N SER A 49 12.74 9.73 -9.83
CA SER A 49 11.39 9.84 -9.26
C SER A 49 10.31 10.36 -10.20
N ARG A 50 10.43 11.66 -10.46
CA ARG A 50 9.50 12.42 -11.28
C ARG A 50 9.43 11.87 -12.69
N ARG A 51 10.57 11.57 -13.32
CA ARG A 51 10.60 11.02 -14.69
C ARG A 51 9.84 9.70 -14.85
N ILE A 52 9.93 8.78 -13.88
CA ILE A 52 9.12 7.54 -13.89
C ILE A 52 7.63 7.85 -13.75
N THR A 53 7.30 8.81 -12.87
CA THR A 53 5.92 9.25 -12.61
C THR A 53 5.31 9.89 -13.84
N ASP A 54 6.03 10.82 -14.47
CA ASP A 54 5.61 11.51 -15.69
C ASP A 54 5.42 10.50 -16.84
N ALA A 55 6.37 9.58 -17.02
CA ALA A 55 6.26 8.52 -18.03
C ALA A 55 5.08 7.56 -17.78
N LEU A 56 4.70 7.34 -16.52
CA LEU A 56 3.47 6.62 -16.17
C LEU A 56 2.24 7.45 -16.56
N HIS A 57 2.15 8.70 -16.11
CA HIS A 57 0.97 9.55 -16.31
C HIS A 57 0.76 9.96 -17.77
N GLU A 58 1.80 10.03 -18.59
CA GLU A 58 1.68 10.16 -20.06
C GLU A 58 0.92 8.99 -20.69
N ARG A 59 0.99 7.79 -20.11
CA ARG A 59 0.31 6.57 -20.62
C ARG A 59 -0.97 6.25 -19.88
N LEU A 60 -0.96 6.46 -18.58
CA LEU A 60 -2.03 6.13 -17.63
C LEU A 60 -2.24 7.36 -16.72
N PRO A 61 -3.02 8.36 -17.16
CA PRO A 61 -3.14 9.65 -16.46
C PRO A 61 -3.61 9.53 -15.02
N ASP A 62 -4.42 8.53 -14.72
CA ASP A 62 -4.96 8.19 -13.41
C ASP A 62 -4.22 6.98 -12.79
N GLY A 63 -2.98 6.73 -13.18
CA GLY A 63 -2.17 5.61 -12.71
C GLY A 63 -1.71 5.76 -11.25
N LEU A 64 -1.64 4.63 -10.53
CA LEU A 64 -1.04 4.56 -9.20
C LEU A 64 0.49 4.68 -9.30
N THR A 65 1.03 5.70 -8.68
CA THR A 65 2.48 5.89 -8.53
C THR A 65 2.85 5.65 -7.08
N GLY A 66 3.31 4.42 -6.84
CA GLY A 66 3.85 3.95 -5.58
C GLY A 66 5.26 4.49 -5.32
N ARG A 67 5.62 4.74 -4.06
CA ARG A 67 7.02 4.88 -3.63
C ARG A 67 7.26 4.18 -2.30
N PRO A 68 8.36 3.41 -2.14
CA PRO A 68 8.71 2.87 -0.84
C PRO A 68 9.08 4.02 0.10
N GLY A 69 8.59 3.98 1.34
CA GLY A 69 9.14 4.81 2.40
C GLY A 69 10.65 4.58 2.50
N GLY A 70 11.44 5.66 2.54
CA GLY A 70 12.89 5.56 2.66
C GLY A 70 13.30 4.69 3.86
N ALA A 71 14.40 3.95 3.73
CA ALA A 71 14.96 3.24 4.87
C ALA A 71 15.17 4.23 6.04
N PRO A 72 14.84 3.87 7.29
CA PRO A 72 15.12 4.73 8.43
C PRO A 72 16.62 5.04 8.42
N SER A 73 16.97 6.32 8.35
CA SER A 73 18.36 6.73 8.48
C SER A 73 18.86 6.27 9.86
N PRO A 74 20.00 5.58 9.96
CA PRO A 74 20.53 5.13 11.25
C PRO A 74 20.80 6.28 12.24
N ARG A 75 20.81 7.54 11.76
CA ARG A 75 20.94 8.75 12.59
C ARG A 75 19.63 9.27 13.18
N ALA A 76 18.47 8.73 12.82
CA ALA A 76 17.18 9.20 13.33
C ALA A 76 16.79 8.59 14.70
N ASN A 77 17.55 7.59 15.18
CA ASN A 77 17.24 6.89 16.42
C ASN A 77 17.80 7.55 17.69
N ASP A 78 18.73 8.51 17.58
CA ASP A 78 19.47 9.01 18.75
C ASP A 78 19.07 10.40 19.27
N SER A 79 18.15 11.11 18.60
CA SER A 79 17.82 12.50 18.99
C SER A 79 16.36 12.76 19.38
N GLY A 80 15.49 11.74 19.46
CA GLY A 80 14.07 11.95 19.80
C GLY A 80 13.30 12.83 18.79
N THR A 81 13.93 13.22 17.68
CA THR A 81 13.38 13.99 16.57
C THR A 81 13.27 13.11 15.33
N GLY A 82 12.76 11.88 15.49
CA GLY A 82 12.38 11.04 14.36
C GLY A 82 11.27 11.75 13.60
N GLY A 83 11.52 12.13 12.34
CA GLY A 83 10.56 12.84 11.51
C GLY A 83 9.22 12.09 11.51
N SER A 84 8.14 12.81 11.80
CA SER A 84 6.78 12.25 11.81
C SER A 84 6.46 11.61 10.45
N GLY A 85 5.62 10.57 10.44
CA GLY A 85 5.14 9.96 9.18
C GLY A 85 4.57 11.00 8.19
N SER A 86 4.04 12.11 8.71
CA SER A 86 3.57 13.26 7.94
C SER A 86 4.66 13.99 7.15
N SER A 87 5.89 14.09 7.67
CA SER A 87 7.02 14.68 6.95
C SER A 87 7.46 13.79 5.78
N ALA A 88 7.45 12.46 5.98
CA ALA A 88 7.75 11.50 4.92
C ALA A 88 6.69 11.52 3.82
N ALA A 89 5.40 11.65 4.16
CA ALA A 89 4.35 11.76 3.15
C ALA A 89 4.37 13.08 2.39
N ALA A 90 4.60 14.22 3.05
CA ALA A 90 4.72 15.51 2.37
C ALA A 90 5.87 15.52 1.34
N GLU A 91 7.01 14.89 1.68
CA GLU A 91 8.12 14.70 0.76
C GLU A 91 7.72 13.82 -0.44
N LEU A 92 7.05 12.69 -0.20
CA LEU A 92 6.62 11.79 -1.28
C LEU A 92 5.58 12.42 -2.23
N VAL A 93 4.68 13.27 -1.71
CA VAL A 93 3.73 14.07 -2.53
C VAL A 93 4.46 15.06 -3.43
N GLY A 94 5.46 15.77 -2.89
CA GLY A 94 6.30 16.70 -3.66
C GLY A 94 7.11 16.00 -4.78
N LEU A 95 7.23 14.68 -4.72
CA LEU A 95 7.87 13.83 -5.71
C LEU A 95 6.89 13.21 -6.73
N GLY A 96 5.61 13.57 -6.67
CA GLY A 96 4.58 13.14 -7.62
C GLY A 96 3.84 11.85 -7.25
N ALA A 97 4.21 11.16 -6.16
CA ALA A 97 3.53 9.94 -5.74
C ALA A 97 2.10 10.24 -5.27
N ASN A 98 1.12 9.48 -5.77
CA ASN A 98 -0.28 9.51 -5.32
C ASN A 98 -0.65 8.27 -4.47
N PHE A 99 0.33 7.40 -4.23
CA PHE A 99 0.22 6.19 -3.43
C PHE A 99 1.55 5.97 -2.70
N HIS A 100 1.59 5.96 -1.36
CA HIS A 100 2.84 5.70 -0.62
C HIS A 100 2.81 4.31 -0.04
N LEU A 101 3.93 3.60 -0.12
CA LEU A 101 4.04 2.20 0.29
C LEU A 101 5.01 2.08 1.46
N GLY A 102 4.62 1.37 2.50
CA GLY A 102 5.49 0.99 3.61
C GLY A 102 5.86 2.13 4.58
N VAL A 103 5.02 3.15 4.75
CA VAL A 103 5.29 4.24 5.69
C VAL A 103 5.03 3.78 7.13
N ARG A 104 6.09 3.41 7.85
CA ARG A 104 5.94 2.98 9.24
C ARG A 104 5.51 4.14 10.14
N PRO A 105 4.46 3.97 10.95
CA PRO A 105 4.20 4.92 12.02
C PRO A 105 5.36 4.86 13.02
N ALA A 106 5.73 6.01 13.59
CA ALA A 106 6.89 6.18 14.47
C ALA A 106 6.69 5.57 15.87
N LEU A 107 6.34 4.28 15.95
CA LEU A 107 6.34 3.49 17.18
C LEU A 107 7.39 2.38 17.11
N ARG A 108 7.90 2.01 18.28
CA ARG A 108 9.07 1.16 18.50
C ARG A 108 9.05 -0.11 17.63
N ALA A 109 10.20 -0.40 17.04
CA ALA A 109 10.36 -1.16 15.80
C ALA A 109 10.28 -2.69 15.91
N ASP A 110 9.79 -3.24 17.02
CA ASP A 110 9.77 -4.67 17.30
C ASP A 110 8.38 -5.32 17.12
N GLU A 111 7.30 -4.68 17.55
CA GLU A 111 5.97 -5.33 17.61
C GLU A 111 5.07 -5.12 16.38
N THR A 112 5.31 -4.12 15.54
CA THR A 112 4.45 -3.76 14.39
C THR A 112 4.86 -4.39 13.04
N ARG A 113 5.77 -5.37 13.01
CA ARG A 113 6.34 -5.92 11.75
C ARG A 113 5.36 -6.73 10.89
N VAL A 114 4.17 -7.02 11.43
CA VAL A 114 3.14 -7.85 10.80
C VAL A 114 2.40 -7.10 9.68
N PHE A 115 2.15 -5.81 9.88
CA PHE A 115 1.49 -4.94 8.90
C PHE A 115 2.24 -3.62 8.81
N VAL A 116 2.19 -2.95 7.66
CA VAL A 116 2.73 -1.59 7.50
C VAL A 116 1.62 -0.72 6.97
N THR A 117 1.37 0.42 7.62
CA THR A 117 0.36 1.37 7.14
C THR A 117 0.92 2.17 5.96
N ASP A 118 0.10 2.37 4.95
CA ASP A 118 0.43 3.19 3.80
C ASP A 118 -0.17 4.58 4.05
N LEU A 119 0.65 5.59 4.35
CA LEU A 119 0.18 6.97 4.48
C LEU A 119 -0.24 7.47 3.09
N GLN A 120 -1.37 8.14 2.93
CA GLN A 120 -1.79 8.61 1.60
C GLN A 120 -2.37 10.01 1.65
N ALA A 121 -1.95 10.83 0.70
CA ALA A 121 -2.29 12.24 0.65
C ALA A 121 -3.57 12.51 -0.16
N HIS A 122 -4.59 12.99 0.55
CA HIS A 122 -5.71 13.83 0.05
C HIS A 122 -6.04 14.94 1.05
N GLY A 123 -5.02 15.64 1.56
CA GLY A 123 -5.20 16.51 2.72
C GLY A 123 -5.39 15.75 4.04
N VAL A 124 -5.52 14.42 3.97
CA VAL A 124 -5.28 13.51 5.10
C VAL A 124 -3.82 13.08 5.04
N ALA A 125 -2.90 14.00 5.31
CA ALA A 125 -1.82 13.58 6.20
C ALA A 125 -2.54 13.29 7.53
N ALA A 126 -3.13 12.11 7.66
CA ALA A 126 -3.32 11.57 8.98
C ALA A 126 -1.88 11.34 9.44
N ALA A 127 -1.30 12.38 10.04
CA ALA A 127 -0.72 12.20 11.35
C ALA A 127 -1.77 11.42 12.14
N LEU A 128 -1.79 10.09 11.97
CA LEU A 128 -2.32 9.23 13.00
C LEU A 128 -1.50 9.69 14.19
N GLY A 129 -2.19 10.34 15.14
CA GLY A 129 -1.58 10.78 16.38
C GLY A 129 -0.89 9.59 17.06
N PRO A 130 -0.26 9.76 18.22
CA PRO A 130 0.23 8.61 18.96
C PRO A 130 -0.93 7.60 19.08
N PHE A 131 -0.81 6.43 18.46
CA PHE A 131 -1.80 5.38 18.57
C PHE A 131 -1.97 5.11 20.07
N THR A 132 -3.16 5.37 20.60
CA THR A 132 -3.32 5.67 22.05
C THR A 132 -3.40 4.40 22.90
N GLY A 133 -2.66 3.36 22.51
CA GLY A 133 -3.02 2.01 22.85
C GLY A 133 -2.01 0.91 22.86
N GLU A 134 -2.36 -0.11 23.64
CA GLU A 134 -1.53 -1.29 23.87
C GLU A 134 -1.78 -2.37 22.80
N GLY A 135 -0.69 -3.02 22.37
CA GLY A 135 -0.71 -4.21 21.51
C GLY A 135 -0.28 -3.99 20.05
N PRO A 136 0.27 -5.03 19.39
CA PRO A 136 0.88 -4.94 18.06
C PRO A 136 -0.11 -4.61 16.92
N LEU A 137 -1.40 -4.91 17.11
CA LEU A 137 -2.43 -4.75 16.08
C LEU A 137 -3.20 -3.42 16.15
N ARG A 138 -3.10 -2.70 17.28
CA ARG A 138 -3.89 -1.49 17.52
C ARG A 138 -3.65 -0.37 16.49
N PRO A 139 -2.43 -0.13 16.00
CA PRO A 139 -2.22 0.86 14.95
C PRO A 139 -3.00 0.59 13.65
N PHE A 140 -3.24 -0.67 13.33
CA PHE A 140 -3.98 -1.07 12.13
C PHE A 140 -5.48 -0.95 12.35
N ALA A 141 -5.97 -1.26 13.56
CA ALA A 141 -7.36 -1.03 13.94
C ALA A 141 -7.73 0.46 13.88
N GLU A 142 -6.88 1.32 14.45
CA GLU A 142 -7.08 2.77 14.45
C GLU A 142 -6.94 3.35 13.03
N GLY A 143 -5.98 2.85 12.23
CA GLY A 143 -5.85 3.23 10.81
C GLY A 143 -7.05 2.81 9.96
N ALA A 144 -7.57 1.60 10.16
CA ALA A 144 -8.78 1.10 9.50
C ALA A 144 -10.00 1.95 9.87
N ALA A 145 -10.19 2.25 11.16
CA ALA A 145 -11.25 3.12 11.65
C ALA A 145 -11.12 4.57 11.13
N ALA A 146 -9.89 5.06 10.96
CA ALA A 146 -9.60 6.36 10.36
C ALA A 146 -9.79 6.39 8.83
N GLY A 147 -10.09 5.24 8.21
CA GLY A 147 -10.37 5.15 6.78
C GLY A 147 -9.13 5.18 5.90
N VAL A 148 -7.98 4.69 6.37
CA VAL A 148 -6.80 4.46 5.51
C VAL A 148 -7.23 3.61 4.30
N ARG A 149 -6.79 3.98 3.09
CA ARG A 149 -7.25 3.33 1.85
C ARG A 149 -6.44 2.11 1.46
N ALA A 150 -5.19 1.99 1.92
CA ALA A 150 -4.36 0.82 1.72
C ALA A 150 -3.55 0.42 2.96
N ILE A 151 -3.37 -0.89 3.17
CA ILE A 151 -2.50 -1.45 4.20
C ILE A 151 -1.60 -2.48 3.52
N THR A 152 -0.29 -2.38 3.74
CA THR A 152 0.67 -3.37 3.26
C THR A 152 0.79 -4.51 4.28
N ALA A 153 0.54 -5.74 3.85
CA ALA A 153 0.81 -6.94 4.63
C ALA A 153 2.31 -7.25 4.62
N GLY A 154 2.92 -7.49 5.78
CA GLY A 154 4.37 -7.66 5.89
C GLY A 154 4.89 -9.05 5.51
N ARG A 155 6.21 -9.23 5.65
CA ARG A 155 6.91 -10.52 5.47
C ARG A 155 7.14 -11.28 6.77
N THR A 156 6.69 -10.75 7.91
CA THR A 156 6.81 -11.38 9.21
C THR A 156 5.54 -12.19 9.52
N PRO A 157 5.65 -13.42 10.03
CA PRO A 157 4.49 -14.17 10.49
C PRO A 157 3.78 -13.50 11.66
N VAL A 158 2.48 -13.73 11.77
CA VAL A 158 1.71 -13.35 12.96
C VAL A 158 2.15 -14.27 14.12
N PRO A 159 2.53 -13.72 15.30
CA PRO A 159 2.83 -14.55 16.47
C PRO A 159 1.64 -15.47 16.81
N GLY A 160 1.90 -16.78 16.94
CA GLY A 160 0.86 -17.79 17.20
C GLY A 160 -0.04 -18.12 16.01
N GLY A 161 0.29 -17.62 14.81
CA GLY A 161 -0.40 -17.96 13.56
C GLY A 161 0.16 -19.20 12.85
N ASP A 162 -0.24 -19.36 11.60
CA ASP A 162 0.16 -20.43 10.67
C ASP A 162 1.65 -20.49 10.29
N GLY A 163 2.46 -19.55 10.77
CA GLY A 163 3.90 -19.47 10.48
C GLY A 163 4.22 -18.92 9.09
N LEU A 164 3.21 -18.57 8.28
CA LEU A 164 3.40 -17.94 6.98
C LEU A 164 3.70 -16.45 7.14
N PRO A 165 4.48 -15.84 6.24
CA PRO A 165 4.56 -14.39 6.11
C PRO A 165 3.16 -13.78 6.00
N ALA A 166 2.88 -12.65 6.67
CA ALA A 166 1.54 -12.06 6.68
C ALA A 166 0.95 -11.84 5.27
N THR A 167 1.76 -11.43 4.29
CA THR A 167 1.38 -11.32 2.87
C THR A 167 0.77 -12.60 2.27
N LEU A 168 1.16 -13.78 2.78
CA LEU A 168 0.74 -15.09 2.28
C LEU A 168 -0.22 -15.81 3.24
N SER A 169 -0.54 -15.21 4.39
CA SER A 169 -1.35 -15.84 5.44
C SER A 169 -2.81 -15.39 5.35
N GLY A 170 -3.70 -16.33 5.04
CA GLY A 170 -5.14 -16.10 5.11
C GLY A 170 -5.61 -15.81 6.54
N GLN A 171 -4.95 -16.38 7.56
CA GLN A 171 -5.22 -16.06 8.96
C GLN A 171 -4.90 -14.60 9.27
N ALA A 172 -3.78 -14.08 8.78
CA ALA A 172 -3.39 -12.69 8.98
C ALA A 172 -4.31 -11.72 8.21
N VAL A 173 -4.46 -11.92 6.91
CA VAL A 173 -5.14 -10.95 6.04
C VAL A 173 -6.66 -11.09 6.12
N THR A 174 -7.19 -12.28 5.89
CA THR A 174 -8.65 -12.49 5.90
C THR A 174 -9.20 -12.61 7.32
N GLY A 175 -8.54 -13.40 8.18
CA GLY A 175 -8.98 -13.60 9.56
C GLY A 175 -8.88 -12.33 10.41
N VAL A 176 -7.66 -11.81 10.59
CA VAL A 176 -7.42 -10.67 11.48
C VAL A 176 -7.76 -9.34 10.80
N LEU A 177 -7.12 -9.01 9.68
CA LEU A 177 -7.23 -7.66 9.12
C LEU A 177 -8.64 -7.38 8.56
N ARG A 178 -9.22 -8.29 7.78
CA ARG A 178 -10.59 -8.11 7.25
C ARG A 178 -11.69 -8.52 8.22
N GLY A 179 -11.50 -9.62 8.94
CA GLY A 179 -12.46 -10.15 9.91
C GLY A 179 -12.47 -9.33 11.19
N ASP A 180 -11.49 -9.57 12.06
CA ASP A 180 -11.45 -8.99 13.42
C ASP A 180 -11.38 -7.45 13.41
N LEU A 181 -10.61 -6.88 12.47
CA LEU A 181 -10.43 -5.42 12.37
C LEU A 181 -11.38 -4.74 11.39
N GLY A 182 -12.19 -5.50 10.63
CA GLY A 182 -13.19 -4.94 9.72
C GLY A 182 -12.63 -4.12 8.56
N TYR A 183 -11.37 -4.33 8.15
CA TYR A 183 -10.73 -3.49 7.14
C TYR A 183 -11.29 -3.73 5.73
N GLY A 184 -11.95 -2.71 5.18
CA GLY A 184 -12.58 -2.76 3.84
C GLY A 184 -11.74 -2.16 2.70
N GLY A 185 -10.58 -1.58 3.00
CA GLY A 185 -9.68 -0.96 2.01
C GLY A 185 -8.87 -1.98 1.21
N VAL A 186 -7.91 -1.47 0.44
CA VAL A 186 -6.97 -2.29 -0.35
C VAL A 186 -5.92 -2.90 0.57
N VAL A 187 -5.66 -4.20 0.43
CA VAL A 187 -4.49 -4.86 1.04
C VAL A 187 -3.43 -5.03 -0.03
N VAL A 188 -2.22 -4.55 0.23
CA VAL A 188 -1.07 -4.69 -0.68
C VAL A 188 -0.09 -5.70 -0.11
N SER A 189 0.56 -6.49 -0.96
CA SER A 189 1.68 -7.32 -0.51
C SER A 189 2.94 -6.49 -0.25
N ASP A 190 3.82 -6.97 0.62
CA ASP A 190 5.24 -6.57 0.55
C ASP A 190 5.85 -7.09 -0.79
N THR A 191 7.08 -6.69 -1.14
CA THR A 191 7.71 -7.13 -2.38
C THR A 191 7.90 -8.66 -2.41
N LEU A 192 7.38 -9.31 -3.45
CA LEU A 192 7.44 -10.77 -3.57
C LEU A 192 8.82 -11.31 -3.98
N ASP A 193 9.71 -10.46 -4.46
CA ASP A 193 11.09 -10.83 -4.83
C ASP A 193 12.05 -10.88 -3.63
N ALA A 194 11.55 -10.60 -2.42
CA ALA A 194 12.35 -10.71 -1.21
C ALA A 194 12.75 -12.18 -0.94
N PRO A 195 14.00 -12.46 -0.50
CA PRO A 195 14.47 -13.83 -0.19
C PRO A 195 13.56 -14.61 0.77
N SER A 196 12.96 -13.92 1.74
CA SER A 196 12.02 -14.52 2.70
C SER A 196 10.72 -15.04 2.08
N ILE A 197 10.43 -14.67 0.83
CA ILE A 197 9.27 -15.11 0.06
C ILE A 197 9.74 -16.00 -1.11
N VAL A 198 10.60 -15.46 -1.99
CA VAL A 198 10.95 -16.12 -3.26
C VAL A 198 11.62 -17.48 -3.05
N ASN A 199 12.37 -17.69 -1.95
CA ASN A 199 13.02 -18.96 -1.67
C ASN A 199 12.05 -20.10 -1.33
N GLY A 200 10.85 -19.78 -0.83
CA GLY A 200 9.83 -20.76 -0.47
C GLY A 200 8.86 -21.07 -1.62
N TRP A 201 8.42 -20.03 -2.34
CA TRP A 201 7.28 -20.15 -3.26
C TRP A 201 7.58 -19.66 -4.69
N GLY A 202 8.71 -19.00 -4.92
CA GLY A 202 8.91 -18.20 -6.12
C GLY A 202 7.93 -17.01 -6.22
N VAL A 203 8.19 -16.06 -7.12
CA VAL A 203 7.28 -14.93 -7.33
C VAL A 203 5.90 -15.36 -7.85
N PRO A 204 5.78 -16.26 -8.85
CA PRO A 204 4.46 -16.67 -9.36
C PRO A 204 3.60 -17.39 -8.33
N GLY A 205 4.17 -18.34 -7.58
CA GLY A 205 3.46 -19.06 -6.53
C GLY A 205 3.07 -18.14 -5.36
N ALA A 206 3.97 -17.24 -4.96
CA ALA A 206 3.68 -16.25 -3.93
C ALA A 206 2.56 -15.29 -4.33
N ALA A 207 2.44 -14.90 -5.61
CA ALA A 207 1.35 -14.05 -6.09
C ALA A 207 -0.01 -14.74 -5.96
N VAL A 208 -0.10 -16.01 -6.35
CA VAL A 208 -1.31 -16.82 -6.19
C VAL A 208 -1.69 -16.95 -4.72
N LEU A 209 -0.73 -17.31 -3.86
CA LEU A 209 -0.96 -17.41 -2.42
C LEU A 209 -1.37 -16.09 -1.77
N ALA A 210 -0.81 -14.96 -2.21
CA ALA A 210 -1.21 -13.65 -1.71
C ALA A 210 -2.69 -13.35 -2.03
N TRP A 211 -3.14 -13.65 -3.26
CA TRP A 211 -4.56 -13.48 -3.61
C TRP A 211 -5.48 -14.39 -2.79
N ILE A 212 -5.09 -15.66 -2.61
CA ILE A 212 -5.80 -16.61 -1.75
C ILE A 212 -5.88 -16.10 -0.30
N ALA A 213 -4.79 -15.53 0.22
CA ALA A 213 -4.75 -14.96 1.57
C ALA A 213 -5.69 -13.74 1.74
N GLY A 214 -6.03 -13.05 0.65
CA GLY A 214 -6.91 -11.87 0.68
C GLY A 214 -6.21 -10.56 0.30
N VAL A 215 -4.96 -10.61 -0.20
CA VAL A 215 -4.25 -9.44 -0.77
C VAL A 215 -4.92 -9.03 -2.07
N ASP A 216 -5.14 -7.73 -2.28
CA ASP A 216 -5.78 -7.20 -3.50
C ASP A 216 -4.73 -6.76 -4.55
N LEU A 217 -3.63 -6.16 -4.10
CA LEU A 217 -2.60 -5.60 -4.99
C LEU A 217 -1.24 -6.24 -4.70
N VAL A 218 -0.70 -6.94 -5.68
CA VAL A 218 0.57 -7.67 -5.55
C VAL A 218 1.72 -6.81 -6.05
N GLN A 219 2.66 -6.52 -5.15
CA GLN A 219 3.85 -5.73 -5.44
C GLN A 219 4.97 -6.61 -6.00
N LEU A 220 5.33 -6.40 -7.27
CA LEU A 220 6.47 -7.04 -7.91
C LEU A 220 7.70 -6.18 -7.68
N GLY A 221 8.69 -6.69 -6.93
CA GLY A 221 9.83 -5.90 -6.55
C GLY A 221 10.88 -5.71 -7.66
N PRO A 222 11.93 -4.92 -7.39
CA PRO A 222 12.91 -4.48 -8.37
C PRO A 222 13.75 -5.57 -9.03
N ALA A 223 13.82 -6.77 -8.45
CA ALA A 223 14.51 -7.92 -9.06
C ALA A 223 13.62 -8.68 -10.06
N CYS A 224 12.33 -8.34 -10.16
CA CYS A 224 11.44 -8.89 -11.17
C CYS A 224 11.76 -8.30 -12.55
N GLY A 225 11.87 -9.18 -13.55
CA GLY A 225 12.21 -8.81 -14.93
C GLY A 225 11.14 -9.21 -15.94
N ALA A 226 11.50 -9.09 -17.22
CA ALA A 226 10.67 -9.58 -18.31
C ALA A 226 10.34 -11.07 -18.11
N GLY A 227 9.08 -11.46 -18.33
CA GLY A 227 8.59 -12.83 -18.13
C GLY A 227 7.93 -13.09 -16.77
N VAL A 228 8.13 -12.24 -15.76
CA VAL A 228 7.49 -12.43 -14.43
C VAL A 228 5.96 -12.39 -14.54
N ARG A 229 5.43 -11.48 -15.38
CA ARG A 229 4.01 -11.32 -15.61
C ARG A 229 3.44 -12.59 -16.24
N GLU A 230 4.05 -13.07 -17.30
CA GLU A 230 3.66 -14.29 -18.01
C GLU A 230 3.74 -15.52 -17.10
N ALA A 231 4.75 -15.59 -16.24
CA ALA A 231 4.89 -16.65 -15.24
C ALA A 231 3.76 -16.61 -14.20
N ILE A 232 3.36 -15.42 -13.74
CA ILE A 232 2.21 -15.24 -12.83
C ILE A 232 0.91 -15.67 -13.52
N HIS A 233 0.68 -15.27 -14.78
CA HIS A 233 -0.48 -15.74 -15.55
C HIS A 233 -0.50 -17.27 -15.65
N THR A 234 0.65 -17.88 -15.93
CA THR A 234 0.81 -19.34 -16.04
C THR A 234 0.56 -20.05 -14.71
N ALA A 235 0.89 -19.44 -13.57
CA ALA A 235 0.62 -19.98 -12.24
C ALA A 235 -0.85 -19.76 -11.80
N ALA A 236 -1.45 -18.63 -12.14
CA ALA A 236 -2.82 -18.30 -11.75
C ALA A 236 -3.87 -19.13 -12.52
N ALA A 237 -3.63 -19.43 -13.79
CA ALA A 237 -4.56 -20.19 -14.63
C ALA A 237 -4.96 -21.56 -14.03
N PRO A 238 -4.02 -22.46 -13.65
CA PRO A 238 -4.39 -23.73 -13.02
C PRO A 238 -5.01 -23.52 -11.63
N ALA A 239 -4.50 -22.62 -10.80
CA ALA A 239 -5.09 -22.34 -9.49
C ALA A 239 -6.57 -21.92 -9.58
N VAL A 240 -6.94 -21.17 -10.62
CA VAL A 240 -8.34 -20.83 -10.90
C VAL A 240 -9.13 -22.02 -11.44
N ALA A 241 -8.53 -22.81 -12.35
CA ALA A 241 -9.19 -23.98 -12.93
C ALA A 241 -9.47 -25.09 -11.90
N ASP A 242 -8.55 -25.27 -10.95
CA ASP A 242 -8.61 -26.28 -9.89
C ASP A 242 -9.49 -25.81 -8.71
N GLY A 243 -9.81 -24.51 -8.65
CA GLY A 243 -10.68 -23.92 -7.64
C GLY A 243 -9.95 -23.39 -6.40
N ASP A 244 -8.63 -23.52 -6.33
CA ASP A 244 -7.79 -22.98 -5.25
C ASP A 244 -7.87 -21.45 -5.16
N LEU A 245 -7.95 -20.78 -6.32
CA LEU A 245 -8.17 -19.34 -6.44
C LEU A 245 -9.51 -19.06 -7.10
N ALA A 246 -10.51 -18.69 -6.30
CA ALA A 246 -11.82 -18.34 -6.82
C ALA A 246 -11.74 -17.12 -7.77
N PRO A 247 -12.33 -17.16 -8.99
CA PRO A 247 -12.38 -15.98 -9.88
C PRO A 247 -12.94 -14.73 -9.20
N ALA A 248 -13.96 -14.91 -8.36
CA ALA A 248 -14.60 -13.84 -7.60
C ALA A 248 -13.61 -13.10 -6.66
N ARG A 249 -12.56 -13.77 -6.17
CA ARG A 249 -11.52 -13.15 -5.34
C ARG A 249 -10.69 -12.14 -6.14
N LEU A 250 -10.35 -12.48 -7.39
CA LEU A 250 -9.66 -11.56 -8.30
C LEU A 250 -10.57 -10.41 -8.75
N GLU A 251 -11.86 -10.67 -8.97
CA GLU A 251 -12.87 -9.63 -9.28
C GLU A 251 -12.97 -8.61 -8.14
N GLU A 252 -13.13 -9.09 -6.91
CA GLU A 252 -13.17 -8.28 -5.70
C GLU A 252 -11.89 -7.44 -5.52
N ALA A 253 -10.71 -8.07 -5.70
CA ALA A 253 -9.42 -7.39 -5.66
C ALA A 253 -9.31 -6.27 -6.70
N ALA A 254 -9.61 -6.57 -7.96
CA ALA A 254 -9.58 -5.61 -9.07
C ALA A 254 -10.55 -4.44 -8.82
N GLU A 255 -11.73 -4.68 -8.26
CA GLU A 255 -12.67 -3.62 -7.87
C GLU A 255 -12.11 -2.72 -6.76
N ARG A 256 -11.48 -3.27 -5.72
CA ARG A 256 -10.84 -2.47 -4.66
C ARG A 256 -9.72 -1.62 -5.23
N VAL A 257 -8.87 -2.20 -6.08
CA VAL A 257 -7.76 -1.50 -6.74
C VAL A 257 -8.27 -0.40 -7.65
N ALA A 258 -9.34 -0.64 -8.41
CA ALA A 258 -9.95 0.39 -9.25
C ALA A 258 -10.54 1.56 -8.41
N ARG A 259 -11.14 1.27 -7.24
CA ARG A 259 -11.58 2.33 -6.31
C ARG A 259 -10.41 3.14 -5.77
N LEU A 260 -9.33 2.48 -5.36
CA LEU A 260 -8.11 3.14 -4.90
C LEU A 260 -7.49 4.02 -5.99
N ARG A 261 -7.40 3.52 -7.22
CA ARG A 261 -6.88 4.26 -8.38
C ARG A 261 -7.68 5.52 -8.68
N ARG A 262 -9.03 5.39 -8.72
CA ARG A 262 -9.91 6.56 -8.89
C ARG A 262 -9.70 7.58 -7.79
N TRP A 263 -9.74 7.14 -6.53
CA TRP A 263 -9.49 7.99 -5.39
C TRP A 263 -8.14 8.71 -5.52
N ALA A 264 -7.04 7.99 -5.77
CA ALA A 264 -5.69 8.55 -5.87
C ALA A 264 -5.51 9.56 -7.03
N SER A 265 -6.42 9.57 -7.99
CA SER A 265 -6.38 10.44 -9.17
C SER A 265 -7.32 11.64 -9.07
N GLU A 266 -8.15 11.71 -8.03
CA GLU A 266 -8.99 12.88 -7.77
C GLU A 266 -8.11 14.13 -7.52
N PRO A 267 -8.54 15.31 -8.01
CA PRO A 267 -7.78 16.55 -7.82
C PRO A 267 -7.46 16.79 -6.35
N ARG A 268 -6.17 16.90 -6.04
CA ARG A 268 -5.70 17.20 -4.68
C ARG A 268 -6.25 18.56 -4.29
N MET A 269 -6.96 18.64 -3.16
CA MET A 269 -7.22 19.92 -2.53
C MET A 269 -5.86 20.62 -2.31
N PRO A 270 -5.70 21.89 -2.74
CA PRO A 270 -4.47 22.62 -2.51
C PRO A 270 -4.16 22.59 -1.01
N ALA A 271 -2.89 22.38 -0.67
CA ALA A 271 -2.46 22.46 0.72
C ALA A 271 -2.89 23.82 1.27
N PRO A 272 -3.48 23.88 2.48
CA PRO A 272 -3.78 25.15 3.11
C PRO A 272 -2.49 25.96 3.17
N THR A 273 -2.55 27.20 2.72
CA THR A 273 -1.45 28.14 2.74
C THR A 273 -0.89 28.28 4.16
N ALA A 274 0.37 28.71 4.29
CA ALA A 274 0.97 28.97 5.60
C ALA A 274 0.12 29.93 6.45
N ALA A 275 -0.63 30.83 5.80
CA ALA A 275 -1.60 31.72 6.43
C ALA A 275 -2.82 30.96 7.01
N GLU A 276 -3.38 30.01 6.27
CA GLU A 276 -4.52 29.18 6.72
C GLU A 276 -4.11 28.19 7.82
N GLN A 277 -2.87 27.68 7.78
CA GLN A 277 -2.32 26.83 8.85
C GLN A 277 -2.08 27.61 10.15
N ALA A 278 -1.62 28.86 10.06
CA ALA A 278 -1.49 29.77 11.21
C ALA A 278 -2.86 30.20 11.77
N ALA A 279 -3.86 30.36 10.91
CA ALA A 279 -5.24 30.65 11.33
C ALA A 279 -5.90 29.47 12.06
N ALA A 280 -5.69 28.24 11.59
CA ALA A 280 -6.23 27.02 12.22
C ALA A 280 -5.58 26.70 13.59
N SER A 281 -4.33 27.11 13.78
CA SER A 281 -3.61 26.92 15.06
C SER A 281 -3.86 28.04 16.09
N SER A 282 -4.53 29.12 15.70
CA SER A 282 -4.92 30.23 16.59
C SER A 282 -6.38 30.18 17.05
N SER A 283 -7.23 29.30 16.49
CA SER A 283 -8.59 29.08 16.99
C SER A 283 -8.62 28.09 18.16
N THR A 284 -8.43 28.57 19.38
CA THR A 284 -8.67 27.81 20.62
C THR A 284 -10.18 27.60 20.82
N PRO A 285 -10.67 26.44 21.32
CA PRO A 285 -12.08 26.30 21.64
C PRO A 285 -12.43 27.19 22.83
N VAL A 286 -13.44 28.06 22.65
CA VAL A 286 -14.05 28.82 23.74
C VAL A 286 -14.59 27.82 24.77
N SER A 287 -13.94 27.74 25.94
CA SER A 287 -14.43 26.97 27.07
C SER A 287 -15.72 27.57 27.59
N ALA A 288 -16.85 26.96 27.23
CA ALA A 288 -18.11 27.17 27.94
C ALA A 288 -18.07 26.33 29.23
N HIS A 289 -17.80 26.98 30.36
CA HIS A 289 -18.17 26.47 31.67
C HIS A 289 -19.23 27.40 32.27
N ALA A 290 -20.49 27.04 32.00
CA ALA A 290 -21.62 27.52 32.76
C ALA A 290 -21.63 26.77 34.11
N SER A 291 -21.19 27.44 35.17
CA SER A 291 -21.39 26.96 36.54
C SER A 291 -22.83 27.21 36.96
N ALA A 292 -23.68 26.20 36.78
CA ALA A 292 -24.90 26.03 37.54
C ALA A 292 -24.62 25.01 38.66
N THR A 293 -24.72 25.40 39.92
CA THR A 293 -25.31 24.60 41.02
C THR A 293 -25.53 25.48 42.25
N ARG A 294 -26.78 25.43 42.74
CA ARG A 294 -27.30 26.01 43.99
C ARG A 294 -26.54 25.55 45.24
N ARG A 295 -26.38 26.44 46.22
CA ARG A 295 -27.00 26.29 47.56
C ARG A 295 -26.97 27.62 48.30
#